data_AF-A0A7W1AL71-F1
#
_entry.id   AF-A0A7W1AL71-F1
#
_cell.length_a   1.000
_cell.length_b   1.000
_cell.length_c   1.000
_cell.angle_alpha   90.00
_cell.angle_beta   90.00
_cell.angle_gamma   90.00
#
_symmetry.space_group_name_H-M   'P 1'
#
loop_
_entity.id
_entity.type
_entity.pdbx_description
1 polymer ?
#
loop_
_entity_poly.entity_id
_entity_poly.type
_entity_poly.pdbx_seq_one_letter_code
_entity_poly.pdbx_strand_id
1 'polypeptide(L)'
;LDLNADVTLNMMKVYIEAPVGSTELKAQLKNLLGIHKSLVDLAQEQDSLRRRLGDYRGRMDELHAQILTLQAVKTGGDLMTHLKARMKDISSRVQKTTIELVDQEEKIMLARVRFQDTLADLTLKDETAPVAKK
;
A
#
# COMPACT_ATOMS: atom_id res chain seq x y z
N LEU A 1 -0.57 18.22 15.27
CA LEU A 1 -0.10 18.27 13.86
C LEU A 1 -0.31 16.87 13.29
N ASP A 2 -1.17 16.70 12.29
CA ASP A 2 -1.31 15.40 11.63
C ASP A 2 -0.26 15.29 10.53
N LEU A 3 0.78 14.49 10.76
CA LEU A 3 1.88 14.30 9.81
C LEU A 3 1.47 13.47 8.58
N ASN A 4 0.26 12.89 8.59
CA ASN A 4 -0.31 12.17 7.44
C ASN A 4 -1.14 13.08 6.52
N ALA A 5 -1.38 14.34 6.91
CA ALA A 5 -2.13 15.28 6.08
C ALA A 5 -1.21 15.90 5.00
N ASP A 6 -1.67 15.92 3.75
CA ASP A 6 -0.95 16.51 2.60
C ASP A 6 -0.46 17.95 2.86
N VAL A 7 -1.23 18.72 3.62
CA VAL A 7 -0.87 20.08 4.04
C VAL A 7 0.41 20.08 4.87
N THR A 8 0.53 19.17 5.83
CA THR A 8 1.72 19.04 6.69
C THR A 8 2.95 18.63 5.90
N LEU A 9 2.80 17.75 4.91
CA LEU A 9 3.91 17.32 4.04
C LEU A 9 4.38 18.45 3.12
N ASN A 10 3.46 19.26 2.60
CA ASN A 10 3.82 20.44 1.81
C ASN A 10 4.55 21.48 2.66
N MET A 11 4.15 21.68 3.92
CA MET A 11 4.88 22.57 4.84
C MET A 11 6.29 22.03 5.12
N MET A 12 6.47 20.71 5.28
CA MET A 12 7.79 20.10 5.45
C MET A 12 8.68 20.28 4.20
N LYS A 13 8.13 20.14 2.99
CA LYS A 13 8.86 20.40 1.74
C LYS A 13 9.36 21.85 1.67
N VAL A 14 8.48 22.81 1.96
CA VAL A 14 8.83 24.23 1.96
C VAL A 14 9.94 24.54 2.97
N TYR A 15 9.90 23.92 4.16
CA TYR A 15 10.97 24.08 5.16
C TYR A 15 12.31 23.47 4.72
N ILE A 16 12.29 22.32 4.05
CA ILE A 16 13.51 21.69 3.49
C ILE A 16 14.16 22.60 2.43
N GLU A 17 13.36 23.28 1.63
CA GLU A 17 13.81 24.18 0.56
C GLU A 17 14.21 25.58 1.07
N ALA A 18 13.73 25.98 2.25
CA ALA A 18 14.10 27.24 2.86
C ALA A 18 15.60 27.29 3.19
N PRO A 19 16.25 28.47 3.11
CA PRO A 19 17.67 28.61 3.43
C PRO A 19 17.99 28.38 4.92
N VAL A 20 16.98 28.40 5.79
CA VAL A 20 17.09 28.26 7.25
C VAL A 20 17.05 26.78 7.66
N GLY A 21 17.82 26.38 8.68
CA GLY A 21 17.86 25.02 9.24
C GLY A 21 19.14 24.24 8.90
N SER A 22 19.59 23.40 9.84
CA SER A 22 20.81 22.61 9.70
C SER A 22 20.72 21.57 8.57
N THR A 23 21.87 21.27 7.97
CA THR A 23 21.96 20.26 6.90
C THR A 23 21.48 18.90 7.37
N GLU A 24 21.78 18.55 8.63
CA GLU A 24 21.40 17.28 9.26
C GLU A 24 19.88 17.17 9.41
N LEU A 25 19.22 18.22 9.91
CA LEU A 25 17.76 18.23 10.08
C LEU A 25 17.05 18.14 8.72
N LYS A 26 17.55 18.88 7.71
CA LYS A 26 17.01 18.80 6.35
C LYS A 26 17.16 17.41 5.74
N ALA A 27 18.27 16.72 6.01
CA ALA A 27 18.48 15.35 5.56
C ALA A 27 17.51 14.37 6.24
N GLN A 28 17.29 14.49 7.55
CA GLN A 28 16.33 13.67 8.30
C GLN A 28 14.90 13.89 7.80
N LEU A 29 14.48 15.14 7.59
CA LEU A 29 13.15 15.47 7.06
C LEU A 29 12.96 14.97 5.61
N LYS A 30 14.00 15.02 4.77
CA LYS A 30 13.96 14.41 3.42
C LYS A 30 13.76 12.90 3.48
N ASN A 31 14.48 12.21 4.37
CA ASN A 31 14.33 10.77 4.56
C ASN A 31 12.90 10.41 4.98
N LEU A 32 12.38 11.14 5.98
CA LEU A 32 11.03 10.96 6.48
C LEU A 32 9.95 11.16 5.39
N LEU A 33 10.10 12.19 4.56
CA LEU A 33 9.22 12.44 3.42
C LEU A 33 9.31 11.31 2.37
N GLY A 34 10.50 10.75 2.16
CA GLY A 34 10.71 9.59 1.29
C GLY A 34 9.95 8.35 1.77
N ILE A 35 10.00 8.06 3.07
CA ILE A 35 9.26 6.95 3.67
C ILE A 35 7.76 7.17 3.54
N HIS A 36 7.27 8.38 3.81
CA HIS A 36 5.85 8.71 3.63
C HIS A 36 5.40 8.51 2.17
N LYS A 37 6.19 8.96 1.20
CA LYS A 37 5.88 8.73 -0.22
C LYS A 37 5.76 7.24 -0.52
N SER A 38 6.70 6.43 -0.03
CA SER A 38 6.62 4.98 -0.19
C SER A 38 5.34 4.40 0.44
N LEU A 39 4.88 4.90 1.58
CA LEU A 39 3.62 4.48 2.19
C LEU A 39 2.41 4.77 1.29
N VAL A 40 2.38 5.95 0.66
CA VAL A 40 1.32 6.34 -0.29
C VAL A 40 1.33 5.42 -1.50
N ASP A 41 2.49 5.19 -2.10
CA ASP A 41 2.65 4.32 -3.27
C ASP A 41 2.20 2.88 -2.94
N LEU A 42 2.61 2.35 -1.78
CA LEU A 42 2.19 1.02 -1.32
C LEU A 42 0.68 0.93 -1.09
N ALA A 43 0.05 1.97 -0.53
CA ALA A 43 -1.39 2.01 -0.30
C ALA A 43 -2.19 2.08 -1.62
N GLN A 44 -1.69 2.81 -2.62
CA GLN A 44 -2.30 2.85 -3.95
C GLN A 44 -2.25 1.48 -4.64
N GLU A 45 -1.11 0.79 -4.55
CA GLU A 45 -0.98 -0.59 -5.07
C GLU A 45 -1.90 -1.55 -4.32
N GLN A 46 -2.03 -1.43 -2.99
CA GLN A 46 -2.96 -2.22 -2.20
C GLN A 46 -4.42 -2.04 -2.66
N ASP A 47 -4.83 -0.80 -2.92
CA ASP A 47 -6.17 -0.51 -3.42
C ASP A 47 -6.43 -1.13 -4.81
N SER A 48 -5.43 -1.07 -5.69
CA SER A 48 -5.48 -1.75 -6.99
C SER A 48 -5.64 -3.27 -6.86
N LEU A 49 -4.89 -3.89 -5.92
CA LEU A 49 -5.02 -5.33 -5.62
C LEU A 49 -6.41 -5.69 -5.10
N ARG A 50 -6.98 -4.88 -4.21
CA ARG A 50 -8.35 -5.08 -3.68
C ARG A 50 -9.40 -5.01 -4.78
N ARG A 51 -9.28 -4.04 -5.70
CA ARG A 51 -10.17 -3.93 -6.86
C ARG A 51 -10.08 -5.16 -7.76
N ARG A 52 -8.86 -5.59 -8.13
CA ARG A 52 -8.63 -6.81 -8.92
C ARG A 52 -9.23 -8.06 -8.25
N LEU A 53 -9.06 -8.19 -6.94
CA LEU A 53 -9.61 -9.31 -6.17
C LEU A 53 -11.14 -9.31 -6.18
N GLY A 54 -11.76 -8.13 -6.06
CA GLY A 54 -13.21 -7.95 -6.20
C GLY A 54 -13.71 -8.43 -7.57
N ASP A 55 -13.06 -7.98 -8.65
CA ASP A 55 -13.41 -8.38 -10.02
C ASP A 55 -13.30 -9.90 -10.23
N TYR A 56 -12.24 -10.54 -9.72
CA TYR A 56 -12.07 -11.98 -9.84
C TYR A 56 -13.12 -12.76 -9.05
N ARG A 57 -13.51 -12.29 -7.87
CA ARG A 57 -14.59 -12.90 -7.08
C ARG A 57 -15.93 -12.78 -7.81
N GLY A 58 -16.26 -11.61 -8.32
CA GLY A 58 -17.49 -11.41 -9.12
C GLY A 58 -17.55 -12.34 -10.34
N ARG A 59 -16.45 -12.46 -11.08
CA ARG A 59 -16.35 -13.40 -12.22
C ARG A 59 -16.49 -14.86 -11.79
N MET A 60 -16.00 -15.23 -10.61
CA MET A 60 -16.14 -16.58 -10.08
C MET A 60 -17.60 -16.90 -9.76
N ASP A 61 -18.33 -15.95 -9.18
CA ASP A 61 -19.76 -16.08 -8.89
C ASP A 61 -20.59 -16.21 -10.17
N GLU A 62 -20.29 -15.39 -11.19
CA GLU A 62 -20.90 -15.49 -12.52
C GLU A 62 -20.66 -16.87 -13.16
N LEU A 63 -19.41 -17.36 -13.13
CA LEU A 63 -19.06 -18.67 -13.67
C LEU A 63 -19.77 -19.80 -12.92
N HIS A 64 -19.88 -19.71 -11.59
CA HIS A 64 -20.65 -20.65 -10.79
C HIS A 64 -22.12 -20.68 -11.20
N ALA A 65 -22.76 -19.53 -11.36
CA ALA A 65 -24.16 -19.45 -11.78
C ALA A 65 -24.38 -20.04 -13.18
N GLN A 66 -23.46 -19.78 -14.11
CA GLN A 66 -23.50 -20.35 -15.46
C GLN A 66 -23.35 -21.88 -15.45
N ILE A 67 -22.40 -22.39 -14.64
CA ILE A 67 -22.18 -23.82 -14.46
C ILE A 67 -23.45 -24.49 -13.90
N LEU A 68 -24.06 -23.93 -12.86
CA LEU A 68 -25.31 -24.47 -12.30
C LEU A 68 -26.45 -24.47 -13.32
N THR A 69 -26.59 -23.39 -14.09
CA THR A 69 -27.61 -23.28 -15.14
C THR A 69 -27.42 -24.36 -16.21
N LEU A 70 -26.19 -24.63 -16.62
CA LEU A 70 -25.89 -25.63 -17.65
C LEU A 70 -26.07 -27.08 -17.18
N GLN A 71 -26.07 -27.35 -15.87
CA GLN A 71 -26.35 -28.70 -15.36
C GLN A 71 -27.76 -29.17 -15.72
N ALA A 72 -28.70 -28.25 -15.92
CA ALA A 72 -30.07 -28.55 -16.33
C ALA A 72 -30.20 -28.88 -17.83
N VAL A 73 -29.14 -28.71 -18.64
CA VAL A 73 -29.21 -28.82 -20.09
C VAL A 73 -28.43 -30.05 -20.58
N LYS A 74 -29.12 -30.99 -21.26
CA LYS A 74 -28.57 -32.28 -21.72
C LYS A 74 -27.39 -32.19 -22.70
N THR A 75 -27.24 -31.07 -23.40
CA THR A 75 -26.23 -30.87 -24.47
C THR A 75 -25.02 -30.03 -24.04
N GLY A 76 -24.92 -29.65 -22.76
CA GLY A 76 -23.91 -28.68 -22.28
C GLY A 76 -22.51 -29.23 -21.97
N GLY A 77 -22.18 -30.48 -22.31
CA GLY A 77 -20.98 -31.18 -21.80
C GLY A 77 -19.64 -30.48 -22.04
N ASP A 78 -19.37 -30.05 -23.28
CA ASP A 78 -18.10 -29.41 -23.64
C ASP A 78 -18.00 -28.00 -23.04
N LEU A 79 -19.08 -27.21 -23.14
CA LEU A 79 -19.14 -25.88 -22.54
C LEU A 79 -18.96 -25.93 -21.02
N MET A 80 -19.58 -26.91 -20.35
CA MET A 80 -19.40 -27.16 -18.92
C MET A 80 -17.93 -27.40 -18.56
N THR A 81 -17.23 -28.21 -19.36
CA THR A 81 -15.81 -28.50 -19.15
C THR A 81 -14.97 -27.24 -19.29
N HIS A 82 -15.23 -26.42 -20.32
CA HIS A 82 -14.56 -25.14 -20.51
C HIS A 82 -14.81 -24.15 -19.36
N LEU A 83 -16.05 -24.02 -18.89
CA LEU A 83 -16.38 -23.12 -17.78
C LEU A 83 -15.73 -23.57 -16.48
N LYS A 84 -15.69 -24.88 -16.18
CA LYS A 84 -14.97 -25.44 -15.03
C LYS A 84 -13.47 -25.14 -15.10
N ALA A 85 -12.86 -25.26 -16.28
CA ALA A 85 -11.45 -24.92 -16.47
C ALA A 85 -11.21 -23.41 -16.25
N ARG A 86 -12.11 -22.55 -16.76
CA ARG A 86 -12.05 -21.10 -16.54
C ARG A 86 -12.22 -20.74 -15.06
N MET A 87 -13.13 -21.40 -14.36
CA MET A 87 -13.35 -21.22 -12.94
C MET A 87 -12.10 -21.60 -12.13
N LYS A 88 -11.42 -22.69 -12.50
CA LYS A 88 -10.14 -23.06 -11.89
C LYS A 88 -9.07 -21.99 -12.11
N ASP A 89 -8.95 -21.43 -13.30
CA ASP A 89 -8.00 -20.33 -13.57
C ASP A 89 -8.30 -19.08 -12.73
N ILE A 90 -9.56 -18.65 -12.68
CA ILE A 90 -9.97 -17.50 -11.86
C ILE A 90 -9.73 -17.76 -10.38
N SER A 91 -10.03 -18.96 -9.87
CA SER A 91 -9.74 -19.35 -8.49
C SER A 91 -8.25 -19.24 -8.18
N SER A 92 -7.37 -19.70 -9.08
CA SER A 92 -5.91 -19.55 -8.91
C SER A 92 -5.48 -18.09 -8.86
N ARG A 93 -6.10 -17.22 -9.67
CA ARG A 93 -5.84 -15.76 -9.65
C ARG A 93 -6.31 -15.11 -8.36
N VAL A 94 -7.48 -15.50 -7.83
CA VAL A 94 -7.98 -15.05 -6.52
C VAL A 94 -6.97 -15.40 -5.43
N GLN A 95 -6.48 -16.64 -5.41
CA GLN A 95 -5.48 -17.09 -4.43
C GLN A 95 -4.18 -16.29 -4.55
N LYS A 96 -3.63 -16.18 -5.77
CA LYS A 96 -2.40 -15.41 -6.02
C LYS A 96 -2.54 -13.95 -5.59
N THR A 97 -3.61 -13.27 -5.98
CA THR A 97 -3.83 -11.87 -5.60
C THR A 97 -4.12 -11.71 -4.11
N THR A 98 -4.66 -12.72 -3.43
CA THR A 98 -4.80 -12.71 -1.97
C THR A 98 -3.44 -12.75 -1.28
N ILE A 99 -2.51 -13.58 -1.76
CA ILE A 99 -1.13 -13.62 -1.24
C ILE A 99 -0.44 -12.27 -1.50
N GLU A 100 -0.52 -11.75 -2.73
CA GLU A 100 0.03 -10.43 -3.09
C GLU A 100 -0.50 -9.31 -2.18
N LEU A 101 -1.78 -9.37 -1.80
CA LEU A 101 -2.41 -8.39 -0.91
C LEU A 101 -1.84 -8.46 0.52
N VAL A 102 -1.65 -9.68 1.05
CA VAL A 102 -1.06 -9.87 2.39
C VAL A 102 0.40 -9.43 2.41
N ASP A 103 1.18 -9.76 1.39
CA ASP A 103 2.57 -9.29 1.25
C ASP A 103 2.62 -7.74 1.21
N GLN A 104 1.65 -7.11 0.55
CA GLN A 104 1.55 -5.66 0.51
C GLN A 104 1.18 -5.06 1.87
N GLU A 105 0.30 -5.71 2.63
CA GLU A 105 -0.06 -5.32 4.00
C GLU A 105 1.16 -5.38 4.93
N GLU A 106 2.00 -6.41 4.80
CA GLU A 106 3.26 -6.51 5.54
C GLU A 106 4.22 -5.36 5.21
N LYS A 107 4.41 -5.05 3.91
CA LYS A 107 5.27 -3.91 3.50
C LYS A 107 4.78 -2.58 4.07
N ILE A 108 3.47 -2.33 4.05
CA ILE A 108 2.88 -1.13 4.64
C ILE A 108 3.18 -1.07 6.14
N MET A 109 3.00 -2.18 6.85
CA MET A 109 3.28 -2.26 8.29
C MET A 109 4.75 -1.93 8.59
N LEU A 110 5.69 -2.55 7.87
CA LEU A 110 7.13 -2.30 8.04
C LEU A 110 7.49 -0.84 7.74
N ALA A 111 6.92 -0.26 6.68
CA ALA A 111 7.15 1.14 6.34
C ALA A 111 6.57 2.11 7.40
N ARG A 112 5.44 1.77 8.03
CA ARG A 112 4.86 2.54 9.15
C ARG A 112 5.76 2.52 10.37
N VAL A 113 6.30 1.34 10.74
CA VAL A 113 7.26 1.23 11.86
C VAL A 113 8.48 2.09 11.58
N ARG A 114 9.09 1.96 10.39
CA ARG A 114 10.25 2.79 10.00
C ARG A 114 9.95 4.30 10.03
N PHE A 115 8.75 4.70 9.62
CA PHE A 115 8.31 6.09 9.67
C PHE A 115 8.24 6.59 11.12
N GLN A 116 7.65 5.79 12.01
CA GLN A 116 7.56 6.09 13.44
C GLN A 116 8.93 6.15 14.11
N ASP A 117 9.82 5.21 13.82
CA ASP A 117 11.19 5.20 14.35
C ASP A 117 11.96 6.44 13.89
N THR A 118 11.88 6.77 12.59
CA THR A 118 12.54 7.97 12.02
C THR A 118 11.98 9.26 12.63
N LEU A 119 10.69 9.30 12.96
CA LEU A 119 10.08 10.41 13.68
C LEU A 119 10.56 10.52 15.12
N ALA A 120 10.71 9.39 15.82
CA ALA A 120 11.18 9.36 17.20
C ALA A 120 12.65 9.79 17.31
N ASP A 121 13.47 9.43 16.32
CA ASP A 121 14.87 9.81 16.21
C ASP A 121 15.07 11.26 15.71
N LEU A 122 13.98 11.94 15.33
CA LEU A 122 14.02 13.33 14.88
C LEU A 122 14.36 14.24 16.06
N THR A 123 15.64 14.56 16.17
CA THR A 123 16.18 15.40 17.25
C THR A 123 16.49 16.78 16.70
N LEU A 124 15.88 17.81 17.30
CA LEU A 124 16.28 19.19 17.09
C LEU A 124 17.46 19.46 18.03
N LYS A 125 18.64 19.78 17.49
CA LYS A 125 19.70 20.37 18.32
C LYS A 125 19.18 21.72 18.83
N ASP A 126 19.09 21.86 20.14
CA ASP A 126 18.67 23.09 20.78
C ASP A 126 19.77 24.15 20.61
N GLU A 127 19.54 25.14 19.73
CA GLU A 127 20.45 26.26 19.52
C GLU A 127 20.53 27.21 20.75
N THR A 128 19.70 26.99 21.78
CA THR A 128 19.72 27.76 23.04
C THR A 128 20.48 27.08 24.19
N ALA A 129 21.05 25.90 23.97
CA ALA A 129 21.85 25.22 25.00
C ALA A 129 23.07 26.08 25.38
N PRO A 130 23.22 26.50 26.65
CA PRO A 130 24.28 27.42 27.04
C PRO A 130 25.64 26.76 26.81
N VAL A 131 26.50 27.43 26.03
CA VAL A 131 27.89 27.04 25.84
C VAL A 131 28.56 27.03 27.21
N ALA A 132 28.84 25.84 27.74
CA ALA A 132 29.58 25.67 28.97
C ALA A 132 30.99 26.27 28.79
N LYS A 133 31.20 27.45 29.37
CA LYS A 133 32.51 28.11 29.42
C LYS A 133 33.46 27.25 30.24
N LYS A 134 34.55 26.79 29.63
CA LYS A 134 35.77 26.41 30.33
C LYS A 134 36.75 27.58 30.31
#